data_AF-A0A355SI35-F1
#
_entry.id   AF-A0A355SI35-F1
#
_cell.length_a   1.000
_cell.length_b   1.000
_cell.length_c   1.000
_cell.angle_alpha   90.00
_cell.angle_beta   90.00
_cell.angle_gamma   90.00
#
_symmetry.space_group_name_H-M   'P 1'
#
loop_
_entity.id
_entity.type
_entity.pdbx_description
1 polymer ?
#
loop_
_entity_poly.entity_id
_entity_poly.type
_entity_poly.pdbx_seq_one_letter_code
_entity_poly.pdbx_strand_id
1 'polypeptide(L)'
;MNFKIEGNYKKFSNHLHLKGKNMNFKKILKPYFFLPSVLILLLLVVFIGWHIVPSKNLDVVVVDKSVSAGQSLQSVKQSDIVSGYRKHIGLFWLLNDIKYRNPLTGKPYDSTKDYYGDFPSSDGTVENKDLERLSETPDIVYLSDTYGDAEGNANKGSGLSYYDMAAASSAHTTGATIIGESDLTTGTNASIIKEIQS
;
A
#
# COMPACT_ATOMS: atom_id res chain seq x y z
N MET A 1 -63.71 37.30 49.96
CA MET A 1 -62.55 36.50 50.41
C MET A 1 -61.32 37.01 49.68
N ASN A 2 -60.37 37.57 50.43
CA ASN A 2 -59.07 38.05 49.97
C ASN A 2 -58.16 36.86 49.63
N PHE A 3 -57.47 36.90 48.49
CA PHE A 3 -56.15 36.27 48.37
C PHE A 3 -55.24 37.18 47.53
N LYS A 4 -54.41 37.92 48.26
CA LYS A 4 -53.25 38.66 47.75
C LYS A 4 -52.09 37.65 47.68
N ILE A 5 -51.52 37.44 46.50
CA ILE A 5 -50.25 36.72 46.35
C ILE A 5 -49.23 37.70 45.76
N GLU A 6 -48.31 38.15 46.61
CA GLU A 6 -47.13 38.90 46.22
C GLU A 6 -46.10 37.92 45.63
N GLY A 7 -45.85 38.03 44.32
CA GLY A 7 -44.79 37.32 43.61
C GLY A 7 -43.72 38.30 43.14
N ASN A 8 -42.66 38.45 43.93
CA ASN A 8 -41.50 39.29 43.64
C ASN A 8 -40.56 38.59 42.66
N TYR A 9 -40.75 38.79 41.36
CA TYR A 9 -39.81 38.30 40.34
C TYR A 9 -38.73 39.35 40.06
N LYS A 10 -37.60 39.18 40.75
CA LYS A 10 -36.35 39.88 40.47
C LYS A 10 -35.93 39.69 39.00
N LYS A 11 -35.88 40.83 38.30
CA LYS A 11 -35.03 41.19 37.15
C LYS A 11 -33.81 40.26 36.96
N PHE A 12 -33.86 39.40 35.95
CA PHE A 12 -32.69 38.79 35.31
C PHE A 12 -32.65 39.21 33.84
N SER A 13 -32.33 40.48 33.62
CA SER A 13 -31.76 40.94 32.37
C SER A 13 -30.30 40.51 32.37
N ASN A 14 -29.95 39.47 31.61
CA ASN A 14 -28.59 39.30 31.12
C ASN A 14 -28.66 39.14 29.60
N HIS A 15 -28.50 40.29 28.94
CA HIS A 15 -28.11 40.41 27.55
C HIS A 15 -26.95 39.46 27.24
N LEU A 16 -27.20 38.36 26.52
CA LEU A 16 -26.17 37.70 25.73
C LEU A 16 -25.87 38.61 24.53
N HIS A 17 -25.08 39.65 24.77
CA HIS A 17 -24.31 40.30 23.72
C HIS A 17 -23.20 39.32 23.32
N LEU A 18 -23.50 38.43 22.37
CA LEU A 18 -22.45 37.79 21.58
C LEU A 18 -21.76 38.90 20.79
N LYS A 19 -20.71 39.44 21.38
CA LYS A 19 -19.81 40.42 20.78
C LYS A 19 -19.19 39.74 19.56
N GLY A 20 -19.82 39.93 18.40
CA GLY A 20 -19.24 39.63 17.10
C GLY A 20 -17.86 40.27 17.07
N LYS A 21 -16.82 39.46 17.17
CA LYS A 21 -15.44 39.90 17.03
C LYS A 21 -15.30 40.28 15.55
N ASN A 22 -15.59 41.53 15.24
CA ASN A 22 -15.36 42.11 13.92
C ASN A 22 -13.87 41.93 13.61
N MET A 23 -13.54 40.89 12.86
CA MET A 23 -12.21 40.69 12.33
C MET A 23 -11.91 41.88 11.42
N ASN A 24 -10.98 42.71 11.83
CA ASN A 24 -10.52 43.85 11.04
C ASN A 24 -9.78 43.34 9.80
N PHE A 25 -10.50 43.07 8.70
CA PHE A 25 -9.97 42.59 7.42
C PHE A 25 -8.79 43.43 6.89
N LYS A 26 -8.73 44.71 7.27
CA LYS A 26 -7.64 45.63 6.90
C LYS A 26 -6.26 45.21 7.44
N LYS A 27 -6.18 44.42 8.52
CA LYS A 27 -4.89 43.94 9.06
C LYS A 27 -4.35 42.69 8.33
N ILE A 28 -5.22 41.94 7.66
CA ILE A 28 -4.88 40.74 6.88
C ILE A 28 -4.30 41.14 5.49
N LEU A 29 -4.61 42.36 5.02
CA LEU A 29 -4.19 42.89 3.72
C LEU A 29 -2.78 43.52 3.68
N LYS A 30 -1.91 43.26 4.67
CA LYS A 30 -0.52 43.72 4.59
C LYS A 30 0.26 42.81 3.64
N PRO A 31 1.11 43.33 2.73
CA PRO A 31 1.76 42.54 1.67
C PRO A 31 2.60 41.37 2.21
N TYR A 32 3.16 41.49 3.42
CA TYR A 32 3.90 40.42 4.10
C TYR A 32 3.04 39.21 4.53
N PHE A 33 1.73 39.37 4.72
CA PHE A 33 0.80 38.27 5.02
C PHE A 33 0.23 37.61 3.76
N PHE A 34 0.29 38.29 2.62
CA PHE A 34 -0.24 37.77 1.36
C PHE A 34 0.60 36.60 0.84
N LEU A 35 1.92 36.74 0.78
CA LEU A 35 2.83 35.70 0.30
C LEU A 35 2.70 34.36 1.05
N PRO A 36 2.76 34.31 2.40
CA PRO A 36 2.58 33.05 3.12
C PRO A 36 1.15 32.49 2.98
N SER A 37 0.13 33.36 2.89
CA SER A 37 -1.25 32.92 2.65
C SER A 37 -1.41 32.22 1.29
N VAL A 38 -0.74 32.73 0.24
CA VAL A 38 -0.75 32.10 -1.09
C VAL A 38 -0.04 30.75 -1.06
N LEU A 39 1.09 30.65 -0.34
CA LEU A 39 1.82 29.39 -0.17
C LEU A 39 0.96 28.34 0.55
N ILE A 40 0.29 28.73 1.64
CA ILE A 40 -0.62 27.85 2.39
C ILE A 40 -1.79 27.43 1.48
N LEU A 41 -2.35 28.35 0.70
CA LEU A 41 -3.43 28.04 -0.24
C LEU A 41 -2.97 27.01 -1.28
N LEU A 42 -1.77 27.14 -1.84
CA LEU A 42 -1.21 26.15 -2.79
C LEU A 42 -1.07 24.78 -2.15
N LEU A 43 -0.57 24.69 -0.92
CA LEU A 43 -0.48 23.42 -0.18
C LEU A 43 -1.85 22.81 0.08
N LEU A 44 -2.84 23.63 0.44
CA LEU A 44 -4.23 23.19 0.62
C LEU A 44 -4.83 22.68 -0.69
N VAL A 45 -4.57 23.33 -1.82
CA VAL A 45 -5.07 22.89 -3.12
C VAL A 45 -4.51 21.52 -3.48
N VAL A 46 -3.21 21.28 -3.28
CA VAL A 46 -2.60 19.97 -3.52
C VAL A 46 -3.19 18.91 -2.59
N PHE A 47 -3.31 19.22 -1.29
CA PHE A 47 -3.83 18.28 -0.29
C PHE A 47 -5.31 17.92 -0.51
N ILE A 48 -6.16 18.93 -0.75
CA ILE A 48 -7.58 18.73 -1.05
C ILE A 48 -7.75 18.03 -2.39
N GLY A 49 -6.96 18.43 -3.40
CA GLY A 49 -6.93 17.79 -4.71
C GLY A 49 -6.64 16.31 -4.58
N TRP A 50 -5.60 15.93 -3.82
CA TRP A 50 -5.29 14.53 -3.55
C TRP A 50 -6.49 13.81 -2.92
N HIS A 51 -7.20 14.38 -1.95
CA HIS A 51 -8.36 13.73 -1.34
C HIS A 51 -9.54 13.48 -2.29
N ILE A 52 -9.75 14.33 -3.29
CA ILE A 52 -10.91 14.25 -4.22
C ILE A 52 -10.65 13.24 -5.36
N VAL A 53 -9.40 12.96 -5.72
CA VAL A 53 -9.08 12.00 -6.80
C VAL A 53 -9.73 10.64 -6.50
N PRO A 54 -10.52 10.07 -7.42
CA PRO A 54 -11.14 8.77 -7.21
C PRO A 54 -10.11 7.64 -7.22
N SER A 55 -10.36 6.59 -6.44
CA SER A 55 -9.57 5.36 -6.52
C SER A 55 -9.83 4.61 -7.82
N LYS A 56 -8.82 3.91 -8.31
CA LYS A 56 -8.90 3.07 -9.51
C LYS A 56 -8.62 1.62 -9.11
N ASN A 57 -9.19 0.69 -9.86
CA ASN A 57 -8.83 -0.72 -9.72
C ASN A 57 -7.67 -1.01 -10.65
N LEU A 58 -6.71 -1.78 -10.17
CA LEU A 58 -5.58 -2.28 -10.94
C LEU A 58 -5.19 -3.60 -10.28
N ASP A 59 -5.25 -4.71 -11.02
CA ASP A 59 -4.86 -6.01 -10.49
C ASP A 59 -3.36 -6.23 -10.65
N VAL A 60 -2.63 -5.94 -9.58
CA VAL A 60 -1.19 -6.17 -9.45
C VAL A 60 -0.95 -7.45 -8.64
N VAL A 61 -0.26 -8.39 -9.29
CA VAL A 61 0.22 -9.64 -8.70
C VAL A 61 1.71 -9.49 -8.43
N VAL A 62 2.09 -9.40 -7.15
CA VAL A 62 3.49 -9.28 -6.70
C VAL A 62 3.98 -10.66 -6.28
N VAL A 63 4.99 -11.18 -6.97
CA VAL A 63 5.59 -12.50 -6.72
C VAL A 63 6.95 -12.31 -6.05
N ASP A 64 7.07 -12.74 -4.80
CA ASP A 64 8.30 -12.68 -4.00
C ASP A 64 8.68 -14.09 -3.53
N LYS A 65 9.89 -14.53 -3.89
CA LYS A 65 10.42 -15.86 -3.54
C LYS A 65 11.66 -15.81 -2.64
N SER A 66 11.92 -14.67 -2.01
CA SER A 66 13.10 -14.47 -1.17
C SER A 66 13.11 -15.31 0.11
N VAL A 67 11.95 -15.77 0.59
CA VAL A 67 11.80 -16.32 1.94
C VAL A 67 11.93 -17.84 2.02
N SER A 68 11.74 -18.59 0.92
CA SER A 68 11.77 -20.05 0.96
C SER A 68 13.13 -20.68 0.71
N ALA A 69 14.15 -19.89 0.38
CA ALA A 69 15.32 -20.47 -0.23
C ALA A 69 16.37 -21.04 0.73
N GLY A 70 16.36 -20.68 2.02
CA GLY A 70 17.52 -20.97 2.88
C GLY A 70 17.29 -21.60 4.24
N GLN A 71 16.06 -21.74 4.72
CA GLN A 71 15.88 -22.11 6.12
C GLN A 71 14.71 -23.07 6.30
N SER A 72 15.03 -24.26 6.77
CA SER A 72 14.05 -25.08 7.48
C SER A 72 13.48 -24.26 8.65
N LEU A 73 12.15 -24.32 8.80
CA LEU A 73 11.31 -23.61 9.77
C LEU A 73 11.74 -23.65 11.24
N GLN A 74 12.84 -24.33 11.59
CA GLN A 74 13.40 -24.33 12.96
C GLN A 74 14.46 -23.26 13.22
N SER A 75 14.99 -22.55 12.20
CA SER A 75 16.16 -21.67 12.40
C SER A 75 15.97 -20.21 11.98
N VAL A 76 14.85 -19.87 11.33
CA VAL A 76 14.65 -18.48 10.88
C VAL A 76 14.28 -17.60 12.06
N LYS A 77 15.10 -16.59 12.34
CA LYS A 77 14.68 -15.50 13.22
C LYS A 77 13.61 -14.71 12.51
N GLN A 78 12.48 -14.46 13.18
CA GLN A 78 11.38 -13.63 12.69
C GLN A 78 11.86 -12.27 12.12
N SER A 79 12.98 -11.73 12.62
CA SER A 79 13.63 -10.50 12.14
C SER A 79 14.04 -10.56 10.67
N ASP A 80 14.48 -11.73 10.20
CA ASP A 80 15.10 -11.87 8.89
C ASP A 80 14.02 -12.00 7.81
N ILE A 81 12.90 -12.65 8.15
CA ILE A 81 11.71 -12.70 7.28
C ILE A 81 11.10 -11.32 7.09
N VAL A 82 10.97 -10.55 8.17
CA VAL A 82 10.46 -9.17 8.11
C VAL A 82 11.37 -8.29 7.24
N SER A 83 12.67 -8.58 7.16
CA SER A 83 13.60 -7.80 6.34
C SER A 83 13.43 -8.00 4.83
N GLY A 84 13.06 -9.21 4.38
CA GLY A 84 12.80 -9.53 2.97
C GLY A 84 11.60 -8.76 2.42
N TYR A 85 10.45 -8.89 3.09
CA TYR A 85 9.20 -8.19 2.72
C TYR A 85 9.29 -6.65 2.77
N ARG A 86 10.32 -6.08 3.43
CA ARG A 86 10.50 -4.63 3.47
C ARG A 86 10.95 -4.04 2.14
N LYS A 87 11.50 -4.83 1.22
CA LYS A 87 12.04 -4.33 -0.04
C LYS A 87 10.96 -3.79 -0.97
N HIS A 88 9.79 -4.40 -0.99
CA HIS A 88 8.70 -3.99 -1.88
C HIS A 88 7.74 -2.97 -1.25
N ILE A 89 7.94 -2.55 0.01
CA ILE A 89 7.09 -1.53 0.67
C ILE A 89 6.94 -0.26 -0.18
N GLY A 90 7.99 0.14 -0.90
CA GLY A 90 7.93 1.29 -1.80
C GLY A 90 6.89 1.14 -2.93
N LEU A 91 6.75 -0.07 -3.49
CA LEU A 91 5.76 -0.38 -4.52
C LEU A 91 4.34 -0.29 -3.96
N PHE A 92 4.07 -0.94 -2.81
CA PHE A 92 2.76 -0.88 -2.16
C PHE A 92 2.40 0.54 -1.73
N TRP A 93 3.37 1.30 -1.23
CA TRP A 93 3.19 2.71 -0.90
C TRP A 93 2.80 3.51 -2.14
N LEU A 94 3.51 3.34 -3.26
CA LEU A 94 3.22 4.04 -4.52
C LEU A 94 1.81 3.71 -5.02
N LEU A 95 1.44 2.42 -5.06
CA LEU A 95 0.10 1.98 -5.47
C LEU A 95 -0.99 2.64 -4.63
N ASN A 96 -0.79 2.72 -3.32
CA ASN A 96 -1.74 3.35 -2.42
C ASN A 96 -1.76 4.88 -2.55
N ASP A 97 -0.61 5.53 -2.76
CA ASP A 97 -0.50 6.98 -2.93
C ASP A 97 -1.23 7.46 -4.19
N ILE A 98 -1.11 6.71 -5.29
CA ILE A 98 -1.86 6.96 -6.54
C ILE A 98 -3.26 6.34 -6.54
N LYS A 99 -3.70 5.81 -5.38
CA LYS A 99 -5.04 5.31 -5.09
C LYS A 99 -5.50 4.10 -5.91
N TYR A 100 -4.60 3.20 -6.26
CA TYR A 100 -4.97 1.89 -6.76
C TYR A 100 -5.49 0.99 -5.64
N ARG A 101 -6.44 0.12 -5.99
CA ARG A 101 -7.07 -0.86 -5.11
C ARG A 101 -6.99 -2.23 -5.73
N ASN A 102 -6.80 -3.23 -4.88
CA ASN A 102 -6.86 -4.62 -5.26
C ASN A 102 -8.32 -4.96 -5.64
N PRO A 103 -8.60 -5.36 -6.89
CA PRO A 103 -9.96 -5.62 -7.34
C PRO A 103 -10.60 -6.84 -6.65
N LEU A 104 -9.81 -7.81 -6.20
CA LEU A 104 -10.29 -9.00 -5.50
C LEU A 104 -10.86 -8.67 -4.11
N THR A 105 -10.28 -7.67 -3.43
CA THR A 105 -10.67 -7.31 -2.05
C THR A 105 -11.40 -5.97 -1.95
N GLY A 106 -11.31 -5.12 -2.98
CA GLY A 106 -11.78 -3.73 -2.97
C GLY A 106 -11.00 -2.79 -2.03
N LYS A 107 -9.93 -3.28 -1.41
CA LYS A 107 -9.13 -2.55 -0.42
C LYS A 107 -7.85 -1.99 -1.04
N PRO A 108 -7.23 -0.98 -0.40
CA PRO A 108 -5.86 -0.59 -0.72
C PRO A 108 -4.93 -1.80 -0.55
N TYR A 109 -3.84 -1.79 -1.31
CA TYR A 109 -2.85 -2.86 -1.30
C TYR A 109 -2.15 -2.97 0.06
N ASP A 110 -2.08 -4.18 0.62
CA ASP A 110 -1.46 -4.49 1.90
C ASP A 110 -0.12 -5.20 1.70
N SER A 111 0.97 -4.49 2.01
CA SER A 111 2.35 -5.00 1.90
C SER A 111 2.69 -6.09 2.92
N THR A 112 1.72 -6.70 3.58
CA THR A 112 1.90 -7.87 4.45
C THR A 112 1.07 -9.08 4.01
N LYS A 113 0.13 -8.89 3.07
CA LYS A 113 -0.85 -9.92 2.68
C LYS A 113 -1.01 -10.08 1.18
N ASP A 114 -0.82 -9.00 0.43
CA ASP A 114 -1.03 -8.98 -1.02
C ASP A 114 0.26 -9.40 -1.77
N TYR A 115 0.80 -10.57 -1.42
CA TYR A 115 1.92 -11.22 -2.10
C TYR A 115 1.54 -12.62 -2.60
N TYR A 116 2.28 -13.08 -3.59
CA TYR A 116 2.33 -14.45 -4.08
C TYR A 116 3.73 -15.02 -3.83
N GLY A 117 3.79 -16.29 -3.44
CA GLY A 117 5.00 -16.95 -2.93
C GLY A 117 4.85 -17.39 -1.47
N ASP A 118 5.98 -17.64 -0.82
CA ASP A 118 6.07 -18.23 0.52
C ASP A 118 6.21 -17.15 1.60
N PHE A 119 5.13 -16.85 2.34
CA PHE A 119 5.14 -15.82 3.38
C PHE A 119 4.81 -16.34 4.77
N PRO A 120 5.41 -15.77 5.83
CA PRO A 120 5.13 -16.19 7.20
C PRO A 120 3.69 -15.80 7.56
N SER A 121 2.91 -16.76 8.01
CA SER A 121 1.64 -16.50 8.67
C SER A 121 1.87 -16.08 10.12
N SER A 122 0.86 -15.47 10.72
CA SER A 122 0.89 -14.93 12.08
C SER A 122 1.13 -15.98 13.17
N ASP A 123 0.94 -17.26 12.84
CA ASP A 123 1.16 -18.41 13.70
C ASP A 123 2.57 -19.04 13.56
N GLY A 124 3.43 -18.44 12.73
CA GLY A 124 4.79 -18.94 12.47
C GLY A 124 4.85 -20.07 11.44
N THR A 125 3.73 -20.43 10.81
CA THR A 125 3.72 -21.30 9.63
C THR A 125 4.05 -20.51 8.36
N VAL A 126 4.48 -21.19 7.29
CA VAL A 126 4.64 -20.56 5.97
C VAL A 126 3.37 -20.84 5.18
N GLU A 127 2.67 -19.76 4.81
CA GLU A 127 1.60 -19.82 3.83
C GLU A 127 2.21 -19.64 2.43
N ASN A 128 1.89 -20.57 1.54
CA ASN A 128 2.27 -20.49 0.14
C ASN A 128 1.05 -20.05 -0.68
N LYS A 129 1.23 -18.99 -1.47
CA LYS A 129 0.26 -18.56 -2.48
C LYS A 129 0.88 -18.64 -3.87
N ASP A 130 0.80 -19.82 -4.47
CA ASP A 130 1.30 -20.07 -5.82
C ASP A 130 0.65 -19.19 -6.89
N LEU A 131 1.47 -18.77 -7.86
CA LEU A 131 1.04 -17.98 -9.02
C LEU A 131 0.08 -18.76 -9.94
N GLU A 132 0.16 -20.09 -9.95
CA GLU A 132 -0.75 -20.96 -10.71
C GLU A 132 -2.22 -20.86 -10.26
N ARG A 133 -2.47 -20.32 -9.06
CA ARG A 133 -3.81 -20.18 -8.50
C ARG A 133 -4.51 -18.88 -8.87
N LEU A 134 -3.99 -18.13 -9.84
CA LEU A 134 -4.66 -16.96 -10.37
C LEU A 134 -6.01 -17.37 -10.98
N SER A 135 -7.08 -16.86 -10.41
CA SER A 135 -8.45 -17.10 -10.89
C SER A 135 -8.79 -16.28 -12.14
N GLU A 136 -8.09 -15.18 -12.36
CA GLU A 136 -8.29 -14.23 -13.44
C GLU A 136 -6.94 -13.74 -13.99
N THR A 137 -6.95 -13.16 -15.20
CA THR A 137 -5.76 -12.53 -15.76
C THR A 137 -5.51 -11.19 -15.06
N PRO A 138 -4.36 -10.99 -14.40
CA PRO A 138 -4.04 -9.72 -13.76
C PRO A 138 -3.66 -8.66 -14.80
N ASP A 139 -3.72 -7.39 -14.42
CA ASP A 139 -3.23 -6.29 -15.27
C ASP A 139 -1.70 -6.25 -15.28
N ILE A 140 -1.08 -6.54 -14.12
CA ILE A 140 0.37 -6.51 -13.92
C ILE A 140 0.83 -7.73 -13.12
N VAL A 141 1.89 -8.39 -13.60
CA VAL A 141 2.66 -9.36 -12.82
C VAL A 141 4.02 -8.74 -12.52
N TYR A 142 4.30 -8.48 -11.25
CA TYR A 142 5.57 -7.97 -10.76
C TYR A 142 6.38 -9.13 -10.16
N LEU A 143 7.47 -9.51 -10.83
CA LEU A 143 8.38 -10.56 -10.41
C LEU A 143 9.56 -9.94 -9.65
N SER A 144 9.74 -10.33 -8.39
CA SER A 144 10.80 -9.78 -7.54
C SER A 144 11.54 -10.82 -6.70
N ASP A 145 12.76 -10.46 -6.32
CA ASP A 145 13.68 -11.22 -5.47
C ASP A 145 13.56 -12.75 -5.61
N THR A 146 14.04 -13.26 -6.74
CA THR A 146 14.13 -14.69 -7.03
C THR A 146 15.53 -15.22 -6.72
N TYR A 147 16.31 -14.47 -5.97
CA TYR A 147 17.55 -14.94 -5.38
C TYR A 147 17.20 -16.11 -4.48
N GLY A 148 17.92 -17.20 -4.61
CA GLY A 148 17.79 -18.28 -3.67
C GLY A 148 18.34 -17.89 -2.31
N ASP A 149 18.81 -18.87 -1.54
CA ASP A 149 19.38 -18.53 -0.25
C ASP A 149 20.56 -17.58 -0.42
N ALA A 150 20.98 -16.98 0.69
CA ALA A 150 22.18 -16.15 0.73
C ALA A 150 23.45 -16.88 0.21
N GLU A 151 23.38 -18.19 -0.02
CA GLU A 151 24.46 -19.05 -0.52
C GLU A 151 24.34 -19.35 -2.03
N GLY A 152 23.31 -18.84 -2.72
CA GLY A 152 23.10 -19.05 -4.16
C GLY A 152 22.71 -20.49 -4.53
N ASN A 153 22.28 -21.29 -3.57
CA ASN A 153 21.86 -22.66 -3.81
C ASN A 153 20.41 -22.69 -4.30
N ALA A 154 20.21 -23.35 -5.43
CA ALA A 154 18.90 -23.71 -5.97
C ALA A 154 18.24 -24.82 -5.11
N ASN A 155 17.94 -24.53 -3.85
CA ASN A 155 17.16 -25.40 -2.99
C ASN A 155 15.69 -25.46 -3.47
N LYS A 156 15.00 -26.56 -3.17
CA LYS A 156 13.60 -26.79 -3.58
C LYS A 156 12.69 -25.65 -3.07
N GLY A 157 12.34 -24.72 -3.95
CA GLY A 157 11.50 -23.55 -3.64
C GLY A 157 12.15 -22.21 -3.96
N SER A 158 13.47 -22.18 -4.17
CA SER A 158 14.19 -20.98 -4.54
C SER A 158 14.16 -20.68 -6.03
N GLY A 159 14.09 -19.39 -6.37
CA GLY A 159 14.03 -18.93 -7.77
C GLY A 159 12.69 -19.14 -8.47
N LEU A 160 12.59 -18.63 -9.70
CA LEU A 160 11.41 -18.87 -10.54
C LEU A 160 11.35 -20.34 -10.94
N SER A 161 10.22 -20.98 -10.68
CA SER A 161 9.95 -22.33 -11.16
C SER A 161 9.41 -22.29 -12.59
N TYR A 162 9.40 -23.45 -13.24
CA TYR A 162 8.74 -23.61 -14.54
C TYR A 162 7.28 -23.18 -14.50
N TYR A 163 6.58 -23.45 -13.40
CA TYR A 163 5.18 -23.09 -13.29
C TYR A 163 4.95 -21.59 -13.12
N ASP A 164 5.82 -20.88 -12.41
CA ASP A 164 5.74 -19.42 -12.32
C ASP A 164 5.97 -18.78 -13.68
N MET A 165 6.92 -19.31 -14.45
CA MET A 165 7.18 -18.87 -15.82
C MET A 165 6.02 -19.18 -16.75
N ALA A 166 5.44 -20.38 -16.66
CA ALA A 166 4.28 -20.76 -17.44
C ALA A 166 3.07 -19.87 -17.10
N ALA A 167 2.85 -19.58 -15.82
CA ALA A 167 1.80 -18.68 -15.37
C ALA A 167 2.03 -17.23 -15.81
N ALA A 168 3.26 -16.72 -15.69
CA ALA A 168 3.61 -15.37 -16.16
C ALA A 168 3.51 -15.25 -17.68
N SER A 169 3.96 -16.25 -18.44
CA SER A 169 3.85 -16.31 -19.90
C SER A 169 2.39 -16.40 -20.35
N SER A 170 1.59 -17.21 -19.66
CA SER A 170 0.13 -17.29 -19.87
C SER A 170 -0.53 -15.93 -19.62
N ALA A 171 -0.24 -15.30 -18.47
CA ALA A 171 -0.76 -13.99 -18.13
C ALA A 171 -0.36 -12.92 -19.16
N HIS A 172 0.90 -12.92 -19.62
CA HIS A 172 1.37 -12.02 -20.67
C HIS A 172 0.59 -12.21 -21.98
N THR A 173 0.38 -13.47 -22.37
CA THR A 173 -0.37 -13.81 -23.59
C THR A 173 -1.83 -13.39 -23.50
N THR A 174 -2.42 -13.40 -22.30
CA THR A 174 -3.79 -12.96 -22.06
C THR A 174 -3.93 -11.44 -21.84
N GLY A 175 -2.81 -10.70 -21.86
CA GLY A 175 -2.79 -9.23 -21.87
C GLY A 175 -2.19 -8.57 -20.63
N ALA A 176 -1.67 -9.34 -19.68
CA ALA A 176 -0.97 -8.80 -18.51
C ALA A 176 0.37 -8.16 -18.91
N THR A 177 0.75 -7.10 -18.22
CA THR A 177 2.10 -6.53 -18.31
C THR A 177 3.01 -7.23 -17.31
N ILE A 178 4.14 -7.79 -17.77
CA ILE A 178 5.13 -8.40 -16.89
C ILE A 178 6.23 -7.39 -16.58
N ILE A 179 6.52 -7.19 -15.30
CA ILE A 179 7.61 -6.34 -14.82
C ILE A 179 8.50 -7.20 -13.95
N GLY A 180 9.79 -7.25 -14.27
CA GLY A 180 10.79 -7.98 -13.51
C GLY A 180 11.83 -7.04 -12.90
N GLU A 181 12.31 -7.36 -11.70
CA GLU A 181 13.51 -6.74 -11.16
C GLU A 181 14.77 -7.13 -11.96
N SER A 182 15.85 -6.37 -11.84
CA SER A 182 17.04 -6.53 -12.69
C SER A 182 17.80 -7.84 -12.50
N ASP A 183 17.56 -8.54 -11.39
CA ASP A 183 18.30 -9.75 -11.05
C ASP A 183 17.36 -10.88 -10.64
N LEU A 184 16.70 -11.41 -11.67
CA LEU A 184 15.85 -12.60 -11.56
C LEU A 184 16.66 -13.91 -11.72
N THR A 185 17.97 -13.81 -11.96
CA THR A 185 18.76 -14.93 -12.48
C THR A 185 19.63 -15.62 -11.44
N THR A 186 19.99 -14.94 -10.36
CA THR A 186 21.01 -15.43 -9.42
C THR A 186 20.56 -16.66 -8.59
N GLY A 187 19.25 -16.89 -8.43
CA GLY A 187 18.69 -18.07 -7.76
C GLY A 187 17.88 -19.02 -8.66
N THR A 188 17.80 -18.73 -9.95
CA THR A 188 16.89 -19.41 -10.88
C THR A 188 17.64 -20.48 -11.69
N ASN A 189 16.98 -21.59 -12.02
CA ASN A 189 17.62 -22.68 -12.76
C ASN A 189 18.08 -22.22 -14.16
N ALA A 190 19.25 -22.68 -14.62
CA ALA A 190 19.83 -22.35 -15.92
C ALA A 190 18.90 -22.61 -17.13
N SER A 191 18.01 -23.61 -17.04
CA SER A 191 17.02 -23.88 -18.10
C SER A 191 15.97 -22.77 -18.19
N ILE A 192 15.57 -22.20 -17.05
CA ILE A 192 14.59 -21.12 -16.97
C ILE A 192 15.21 -19.77 -17.37
N ILE A 193 16.47 -19.53 -16.98
CA ILE A 193 17.19 -18.30 -17.40
C ILE A 193 17.25 -18.18 -18.92
N LYS A 194 17.45 -19.30 -19.64
CA LYS A 194 17.45 -19.30 -21.10
C LYS A 194 16.10 -18.92 -21.71
N GLU A 195 15.01 -19.25 -21.03
CA GLU A 195 13.65 -18.91 -21.45
C GLU A 195 13.29 -17.45 -21.16
N ILE A 196 13.81 -16.88 -20.06
CA ILE A 196 13.65 -15.44 -19.74
C ILE A 196 14.41 -14.55 -20.74
N GLN A 197 15.55 -15.02 -21.25
CA GLN A 197 16.43 -14.24 -22.14
C GLN A 197 16.08 -14.34 -23.63
N SER A 198 15.21 -15.27 -24.04
CA SER A 198 14.83 -15.49 -25.44
C SER A 198 13.64 -14.64 -25.86
#